data_AF-A0A7Y3N6I2-F1
#
_entry.id   AF-A0A7Y3N6I2-F1
#
_cell.length_a   1.000
_cell.length_b   1.000
_cell.length_c   1.000
_cell.angle_alpha   90.00
_cell.angle_beta   90.00
_cell.angle_gamma   90.00
#
_symmetry.space_group_name_H-M   'P 1'
#
loop_
_entity.id
_entity.type
_entity.pdbx_description
1 polymer ?
#
loop_
_entity_poly.entity_id
_entity_poly.type
_entity_poly.pdbx_seq_one_letter_code
_entity_poly.pdbx_strand_id
1 'polypeptide(L)' 'MESKTARLTVLIDPVKKLAFEQLCTAQDLTPSQVVRQLIRDYLEKHNTKPPHV' A
#
# COMPACT_ATOMS: atom_id res chain seq x y z
N MET A 1 6.48 18.61 -11.26
CA MET A 1 7.46 17.58 -10.92
C MET A 1 6.84 16.24 -11.30
N GLU A 2 7.35 15.59 -12.35
CA GLU A 2 6.69 14.44 -12.99
C GLU A 2 6.48 13.28 -12.01
N SER A 3 5.21 13.01 -11.69
CA SER A 3 4.80 11.89 -10.85
C SER A 3 5.10 10.57 -11.55
N LYS A 4 6.31 10.03 -11.35
CA LYS A 4 6.68 8.67 -11.77
C LYS A 4 5.97 7.63 -10.90
N THR A 5 4.65 7.49 -11.08
CA THR A 5 3.90 6.39 -10.47
C THR A 5 4.31 5.08 -11.15
N ALA A 6 5.06 4.24 -10.43
CA ALA A 6 5.34 2.87 -10.84
C ALA A 6 4.19 1.93 -10.42
N ARG A 7 3.91 0.90 -11.21
CA ARG A 7 2.93 -0.15 -10.87
C ARG A 7 3.61 -1.26 -10.08
N LEU A 8 3.01 -1.64 -8.94
CA LEU A 8 3.40 -2.79 -8.14
C LEU A 8 2.30 -3.85 -8.24
N THR A 9 2.64 -5.03 -8.77
CA THR A 9 1.73 -6.18 -8.84
C THR A 9 2.15 -7.19 -7.79
N VAL A 10 1.23 -7.59 -6.90
CA VAL A 10 1.46 -8.59 -5.85
C VAL A 10 0.40 -9.67 -5.97
N LEU A 11 0.81 -10.94 -5.92
CA LEU A 11 -0.11 -12.06 -5.80
C LEU A 11 -0.47 -12.27 -4.34
N ILE A 12 -1.76 -12.32 -4.04
CA ILE A 12 -2.29 -12.58 -2.71
C ILE A 12 -3.40 -13.63 -2.81
N ASP A 13 -3.54 -14.43 -1.77
CA ASP A 13 -4.65 -15.37 -1.62
C ASP A 13 -6.02 -14.67 -1.80
N PRO A 14 -6.97 -15.28 -2.53
CA PRO A 14 -8.25 -14.65 -2.84
C PRO A 14 -9.12 -14.37 -1.61
N VAL A 15 -9.05 -15.19 -0.56
CA VAL A 15 -9.80 -14.99 0.68
C VAL A 15 -9.26 -13.78 1.43
N LYS A 16 -7.92 -13.65 1.50
CA LYS A 16 -7.28 -12.47 2.10
C LYS A 16 -7.55 -11.20 1.30
N LYS A 17 -7.56 -11.28 -0.03
CA LYS A 17 -7.93 -10.15 -0.90
C LYS A 17 -9.32 -9.62 -0.56
N LEU A 18 -10.30 -10.51 -0.47
CA LEU A 18 -11.68 -10.14 -0.15
C LEU A 18 -11.79 -9.50 1.23
N ALA A 19 -11.19 -10.11 2.26
CA ALA A 19 -11.19 -9.57 3.61
C ALA A 19 -10.51 -8.19 3.67
N PHE A 20 -9.41 -8.00 2.94
CA PHE A 20 -8.72 -6.72 2.85
C PHE A 20 -9.58 -5.65 2.16
N GLU A 21 -10.22 -5.99 1.04
CA GLU A 21 -11.12 -5.07 0.32
C GLU A 21 -12.30 -4.65 1.19
N GLN A 22 -12.95 -5.60 1.89
CA GLN A 22 -14.04 -5.31 2.83
C GLN A 22 -13.60 -4.40 3.97
N LEU A 23 -12.43 -4.66 4.56
CA LEU A 23 -11.88 -3.84 5.63
C LEU A 23 -11.55 -2.42 5.17
N CYS A 24 -11.04 -2.27 3.94
CA CYS A 24 -10.78 -0.95 3.34
C CYS A 24 -12.10 -0.20 3.12
N THR A 25 -13.11 -0.85 2.54
CA THR A 25 -14.44 -0.26 2.32
C THR A 25 -15.11 0.17 3.62
N ALA A 26 -15.02 -0.64 4.68
CA ALA A 26 -15.58 -0.32 5.99
C ALA A 26 -14.94 0.92 6.65
N GLN A 27 -13.77 1.35 6.18
CA GLN A 27 -13.05 2.53 6.68
C GLN A 27 -13.05 3.69 5.68
N ASP A 28 -13.86 3.61 4.61
CA ASP A 28 -13.88 4.61 3.52
C ASP A 28 -12.49 4.81 2.87
N LEU A 29 -11.69 3.75 2.80
CA LEU A 29 -10.35 3.74 2.20
C LEU A 29 -10.30 2.84 0.97
N THR A 30 -9.40 3.15 0.05
CA THR A 30 -9.08 2.27 -1.07
C THR A 30 -7.90 1.34 -0.71
N PRO A 31 -7.87 0.10 -1.24
CA PRO A 31 -6.76 -0.83 -1.05
C PRO A 31 -5.40 -0.21 -1.38
N SER A 32 -5.35 0.62 -2.43
CA SER A 32 -4.12 1.31 -2.85
C SER A 32 -3.63 2.35 -1.84
N GLN A 33 -4.53 3.02 -1.11
CA GLN A 33 -4.12 3.96 -0.05
C GLN A 33 -3.51 3.20 1.13
N VAL A 34 -4.16 2.12 1.56
CA VAL A 34 -3.69 1.30 2.68
C VAL A 34 -2.35 0.62 2.35
N VAL A 35 -2.21 0.02 1.15
CA VAL A 35 -0.94 -0.59 0.71
C VAL A 35 0.20 0.43 0.68
N ARG A 36 -0.05 1.66 0.20
CA ARG A 36 0.98 2.72 0.22
C ARG A 36 1.39 3.10 1.64
N GLN A 37 0.43 3.16 2.56
CA GLN A 37 0.74 3.43 3.96
C GLN A 37 1.57 2.29 4.56
N LEU A 38 1.16 1.03 4.36
CA LEU A 38 1.90 -0.15 4.81
C LEU A 38 3.34 -0.16 4.27
N ILE A 39 3.55 0.18 3.00
CA ILE A 39 4.89 0.30 2.41
C ILE A 39 5.69 1.39 3.12
N ARG A 40 5.11 2.57 3.36
CA ARG A 40 5.76 3.68 4.05
C ARG A 40 6.16 3.29 5.47
N ASP A 41 5.22 2.78 6.26
CA ASP A 41 5.46 2.33 7.63
C ASP A 41 6.55 1.24 7.69
N TYR A 42 6.54 0.31 6.73
CA TYR A 42 7.57 -0.73 6.63
C TYR A 42 8.96 -0.14 6.34
N LEU A 43 9.07 0.79 5.38
CA LEU A 43 10.32 1.45 5.05
C LEU A 43 10.84 2.30 6.22
N GLU A 44 9.96 3.00 6.94
CA GLU A 44 10.30 3.79 8.12
C GLU A 44 10.80 2.90 9.26
N LYS A 45 10.11 1.78 9.53
CA LYS A 45 10.52 0.80 10.54
C LYS A 45 11.91 0.21 10.27
N HIS A 46 12.28 0.04 9.01
CA HIS A 46 13.56 -0.54 8.61
C HIS A 46 14.65 0.51 8.33
N ASN A 47 14.42 1.79 8.68
CA ASN A 47 15.36 2.91 8.44
C ASN A 47 15.78 3.10 6.97
N THR A 48 15.04 2.52 6.03
CA THR A 48 15.24 2.70 4.60
C THR A 48 14.40 3.89 4.15
N LYS A 49 14.72 5.10 4.62
CA LYS A 49 14.08 6.30 4.07
C LYS A 49 14.47 6.40 2.59
N PRO A 50 13.52 6.36 1.64
CA PRO A 50 13.84 6.75 0.27
C PRO A 50 14.31 8.21 0.34
N PRO A 51 15.42 8.57 -0.33
CA PRO A 51 15.88 9.96 -0.36
C PRO A 51 14.71 10.82 -0.84
N HIS A 52 14.51 11.93 -0.14
CA HIS A 52 13.49 12.93 -0.39
C HIS A 52 13.23 13.11 -1.88
N VAL A 53 11.98 12.89 -2.30
CA VAL A 53 11.44 13.40 -3.56
C VAL A 53 11.49 14.92 -3.55
#